data_AF-A0A966UKC4-F1
#
_entry.id   AF-A0A966UKC4-F1
#
_cell.length_a   1.000
_cell.length_b   1.000
_cell.length_c   1.000
_cell.angle_alpha   90.00
_cell.angle_beta   90.00
_cell.angle_gamma   90.00
#
_symmetry.space_group_name_H-M   'P 1'
#
loop_
_entity.id
_entity.type
_entity.pdbx_description
1 polymer ?
#
loop_
_entity_poly.entity_id
_entity_poly.type
_entity_poly.pdbx_seq_one_letter_code
_entity_poly.pdbx_strand_id
1 'polypeptide(L)'
;MLGEYGGVMGQVMNATSDDLPAVSRTLAKAFVDDPLIRHLLGGTYDHRRAELSFRMLATSMLRHGTVLCTEDRSAAALWAHVDAWKVPITEVVRQVPVVVRAYRRHVFRALGVLNRMEGCHPHEPHYYLEVIGTDPA
;
A
#
# COMPACT_ATOMS: atom_id res chain seq x y z
N MET A 1 -24.20 -23.93 23.10
CA MET A 1 -23.24 -24.34 22.05
C MET A 1 -22.71 -23.06 21.41
N LEU A 2 -21.76 -22.41 22.09
CA LEU A 2 -21.09 -21.20 21.59
C LEU A 2 -19.86 -21.70 20.83
N GLY A 3 -19.81 -21.49 19.52
CA GLY A 3 -18.68 -21.86 18.71
C GLY A 3 -17.46 -21.06 19.15
N GLU A 4 -16.41 -21.77 19.57
CA GLU A 4 -15.09 -21.19 19.78
C GLU A 4 -14.58 -20.66 18.44
N TYR A 5 -14.65 -19.34 18.25
CA TYR A 5 -13.82 -18.65 17.26
C TYR A 5 -12.38 -18.59 17.79
N GLY A 6 -11.77 -19.77 17.96
CA GLY A 6 -10.33 -19.93 18.17
C GLY A 6 -9.57 -19.70 16.86
N GLY A 7 -9.82 -18.57 16.21
CA GLY A 7 -8.93 -18.10 15.15
C GLY A 7 -7.63 -17.67 15.80
N VAL A 8 -6.49 -18.10 15.27
CA VAL A 8 -5.17 -17.57 15.64
C VAL A 8 -5.28 -16.05 15.60
N MET A 9 -5.35 -15.40 16.76
CA MET A 9 -5.31 -13.94 16.87
C MET A 9 -3.89 -13.53 16.52
N GLY A 10 -3.62 -13.37 15.22
CA GLY A 10 -2.33 -12.88 14.74
C GLY A 10 -2.05 -11.54 15.40
N GLN A 11 -0.98 -11.49 16.20
CA GLN A 11 -0.63 -10.26 16.89
C GLN A 11 -0.23 -9.20 15.86
N VAL A 12 -0.87 -8.03 15.94
CA VAL A 12 -0.58 -6.89 15.07
C VAL A 12 0.57 -6.10 15.68
N MET A 13 1.56 -5.77 14.85
CA MET A 13 2.74 -5.01 15.24
C MET A 13 3.06 -3.92 14.22
N ASN A 14 3.82 -2.91 14.65
CA ASN A 14 4.42 -1.95 13.73
C ASN A 14 5.49 -2.63 12.89
N ALA A 15 5.39 -2.49 11.58
CA ALA A 15 6.40 -2.96 10.66
C ALA A 15 7.63 -2.04 10.69
N THR A 16 8.80 -2.64 10.48
CA THR A 16 10.07 -1.98 10.28
C THR A 16 10.46 -1.99 8.79
N SER A 17 11.59 -1.37 8.45
CA SER A 17 12.13 -1.43 7.08
C SER A 17 12.40 -2.87 6.62
N ASP A 18 12.74 -3.75 7.55
CA ASP A 18 13.13 -5.14 7.29
C ASP A 18 11.92 -6.01 6.94
N ASP A 19 10.73 -5.56 7.32
CA ASP A 19 9.45 -6.23 7.04
C ASP A 19 8.89 -5.90 5.66
N LEU A 20 9.30 -4.77 5.09
CA LEU A 20 8.75 -4.27 3.83
C LEU A 20 8.85 -5.25 2.66
N PRO A 21 9.92 -6.06 2.48
CA PRO A 21 9.93 -7.09 1.44
C PRO A 21 8.76 -8.08 1.57
N ALA A 22 8.48 -8.57 2.77
CA ALA A 22 7.39 -9.51 3.02
C ALA A 22 6.03 -8.83 2.90
N VAL A 23 5.85 -7.67 3.54
CA VAL A 23 4.62 -6.87 3.48
C VAL A 23 4.23 -6.54 2.03
N SER A 24 5.18 -6.09 1.21
CA SER A 24 4.91 -5.71 -0.19
C SER A 24 4.49 -6.91 -1.03
N ARG A 25 5.04 -8.10 -0.75
CA ARG A 25 4.67 -9.34 -1.42
C ARG A 25 3.27 -9.78 -1.03
N THR A 26 2.95 -9.74 0.26
CA THR A 26 1.60 -10.02 0.78
C THR A 26 0.57 -9.13 0.13
N LEU A 27 0.79 -7.81 0.12
CA LEU A 27 -0.11 -6.87 -0.56
C LEU A 27 -0.19 -7.13 -2.07
N ALA A 28 0.93 -7.43 -2.73
CA ALA A 28 0.90 -7.80 -4.14
C ALA A 28 0.16 -9.11 -4.43
N LYS A 29 0.00 -10.03 -3.46
CA LYS A 29 -0.89 -11.19 -3.64
C LYS A 29 -2.35 -10.83 -3.37
N ALA A 30 -2.61 -10.05 -2.32
CA ALA A 30 -3.95 -9.64 -1.91
C ALA A 30 -4.70 -8.88 -3.02
N PHE A 31 -3.97 -8.13 -3.85
CA PHE A 31 -4.53 -7.26 -4.89
C PHE A 31 -4.42 -7.81 -6.33
N VAL A 32 -4.16 -9.11 -6.52
CA VAL A 32 -4.03 -9.72 -7.87
C VAL A 32 -5.25 -9.47 -8.76
N ASP A 33 -6.45 -9.53 -8.17
CA ASP A 33 -7.71 -9.34 -8.86
C ASP A 33 -8.28 -7.91 -8.75
N ASP A 34 -7.53 -7.00 -8.14
CA ASP A 34 -7.98 -5.63 -7.94
C ASP A 34 -7.98 -4.85 -9.27
N PRO A 35 -9.14 -4.29 -9.69
CA PRO A 35 -9.27 -3.58 -10.96
C PRO A 35 -8.50 -2.25 -10.97
N LEU A 36 -8.37 -1.57 -9.84
CA LEU A 36 -7.61 -0.33 -9.70
C LEU A 36 -6.10 -0.62 -9.88
N ILE A 37 -5.57 -1.63 -9.20
CA ILE A 37 -4.15 -2.00 -9.34
C ILE A 37 -3.84 -2.44 -10.77
N ARG A 38 -4.70 -3.27 -11.39
CA ARG A 38 -4.56 -3.63 -12.81
C ARG A 38 -4.57 -2.39 -13.71
N HIS A 39 -5.48 -1.45 -13.48
CA HIS A 39 -5.56 -0.21 -14.25
C HIS A 39 -4.26 0.60 -14.17
N LEU A 40 -3.75 0.82 -12.95
CA LEU A 40 -2.48 1.50 -12.67
C LEU A 40 -1.30 0.83 -13.38
N LEU A 41 -1.27 -0.50 -13.42
CA LEU A 41 -0.19 -1.28 -14.03
C LEU A 41 -0.27 -1.40 -15.56
N GLY A 42 -1.31 -0.89 -16.21
CA GLY A 42 -1.41 -0.92 -17.68
C GLY A 42 -2.62 -1.67 -18.22
N GLY A 43 -3.49 -2.20 -17.37
CA GLY A 43 -4.65 -3.02 -17.71
C GLY A 43 -4.43 -4.53 -17.49
N THR A 44 -3.18 -4.95 -17.30
CA THR A 44 -2.82 -6.32 -16.93
C THR A 44 -2.04 -6.31 -15.62
N TYR A 45 -2.31 -7.31 -14.77
CA TYR A 45 -1.59 -7.47 -13.51
C TYR A 45 -0.17 -7.97 -13.76
N ASP A 46 0.82 -7.30 -13.18
CA ASP A 46 2.22 -7.76 -13.16
C ASP A 46 2.68 -7.78 -11.71
N HIS A 47 2.91 -8.98 -11.19
CA HIS A 47 3.21 -9.17 -9.77
C HIS A 47 4.48 -8.43 -9.33
N ARG A 48 5.55 -8.42 -10.14
CA ARG A 48 6.80 -7.75 -9.76
C ARG A 48 6.60 -6.23 -9.71
N ARG A 49 5.83 -5.68 -10.65
CA ARG A 49 5.52 -4.25 -10.69
C ARG A 49 4.58 -3.84 -9.55
N ALA A 50 3.62 -4.69 -9.20
CA ALA A 50 2.75 -4.50 -8.05
C ALA A 50 3.55 -4.51 -6.73
N GLU A 51 4.44 -5.49 -6.54
CA GLU A 51 5.31 -5.58 -5.36
C GLU A 51 6.20 -4.34 -5.25
N LEU A 52 6.76 -3.85 -6.36
CA LEU A 52 7.51 -2.60 -6.38
C LEU A 52 6.66 -1.38 -5.99
N SER A 53 5.41 -1.27 -6.48
CA SER A 53 4.52 -0.17 -6.10
C SER A 53 4.12 -0.23 -4.62
N PHE A 54 3.80 -1.40 -4.09
CA PHE A 54 3.49 -1.55 -2.66
C PHE A 54 4.72 -1.30 -1.79
N ARG A 55 5.92 -1.72 -2.22
CA ARG A 55 7.17 -1.41 -1.52
C ARG A 55 7.43 0.08 -1.46
N MET A 56 7.22 0.78 -2.57
CA MET A 56 7.35 2.23 -2.64
C MET A 56 6.39 2.90 -1.64
N LEU A 57 5.12 2.52 -1.65
CA LEU A 57 4.10 3.08 -0.77
C LEU A 57 4.40 2.78 0.71
N ALA A 58 4.72 1.53 1.05
CA ALA A 58 5.05 1.15 2.42
C ALA A 58 6.31 1.87 2.93
N THR A 59 7.31 2.04 2.06
CA THR A 59 8.51 2.82 2.38
C THR A 59 8.16 4.28 2.67
N SER A 60 7.21 4.87 1.92
CA SER A 60 6.63 6.18 2.20
C SER A 60 6.01 6.22 3.59
N MET A 61 5.11 5.28 3.88
CA MET A 61 4.33 5.26 5.12
C MET A 61 5.17 5.04 6.38
N LEU A 62 6.34 4.40 6.29
CA LEU A 62 7.29 4.37 7.42
C LEU A 62 7.84 5.76 7.81
N ARG A 63 7.77 6.77 6.91
CA ARG A 63 8.24 8.14 7.18
C ARG A 63 7.15 9.08 7.69
N HIS A 64 5.90 8.90 7.27
CA HIS A 64 4.82 9.86 7.50
C HIS A 64 3.48 9.22 7.89
N GLY A 65 3.49 7.95 8.25
CA GLY A 65 2.30 7.20 8.59
C GLY A 65 2.61 6.04 9.53
N THR A 66 1.80 5.00 9.45
CA THR A 66 1.97 3.76 10.19
C THR A 66 1.84 2.60 9.22
N VAL A 67 2.78 1.66 9.27
CA VAL A 67 2.65 0.36 8.61
C VAL A 67 2.46 -0.68 9.71
N LEU A 68 1.32 -1.35 9.68
CA LEU A 68 1.01 -2.46 10.58
C LEU A 68 1.11 -3.77 9.81
N CYS A 69 1.58 -4.82 10.47
CA CYS A 69 1.53 -6.18 9.94
C CYS A 69 1.32 -7.22 11.05
N THR A 70 0.96 -8.43 10.66
CA THR A 70 0.99 -9.59 11.57
C THR A 70 2.43 -10.10 11.76
N GLU A 71 2.66 -10.91 12.79
CA GLU A 71 3.97 -11.51 13.07
C GLU A 71 4.54 -12.36 11.92
N ASP A 72 3.68 -13.03 11.17
CA ASP A 72 4.05 -13.81 9.97
C ASP A 72 4.04 -12.97 8.68
N ARG A 73 3.68 -11.68 8.78
CA ARG A 73 3.51 -10.74 7.66
C ARG A 73 2.48 -11.22 6.62
N SER A 74 1.56 -12.10 7.01
CA SER A 74 0.45 -12.54 6.16
C SER A 74 -0.66 -11.49 6.03
N ALA A 75 -0.68 -10.46 6.87
CA ALA A 75 -1.55 -9.30 6.72
C ALA A 75 -0.79 -8.00 6.93
N ALA A 76 -1.23 -6.94 6.24
CA ALA A 76 -0.69 -5.59 6.44
C ALA A 76 -1.74 -4.49 6.23
N ALA A 77 -1.56 -3.38 6.93
CA ALA A 77 -2.33 -2.15 6.76
C ALA A 77 -1.41 -0.93 6.76
N LEU A 78 -1.61 -0.02 5.82
CA LEU A 78 -0.84 1.21 5.65
C LEU A 78 -1.76 2.40 5.90
N TRP A 79 -1.41 3.21 6.88
CA TRP A 79 -2.17 4.36 7.32
C TRP A 79 -1.35 5.63 7.17
N ALA A 80 -1.91 6.68 6.59
CA ALA A 80 -1.36 8.03 6.72
C ALA A 80 -1.85 8.66 8.03
N HIS A 81 -0.97 9.42 8.71
CA HIS A 81 -1.36 10.22 9.87
C HIS A 81 -2.20 11.43 9.46
N VAL A 82 -2.86 12.05 10.44
CA VAL A 82 -3.58 13.31 10.26
C VAL A 82 -2.67 14.34 9.61
N ASP A 83 -3.17 15.02 8.57
CA ASP A 83 -2.46 16.01 7.75
C ASP A 83 -1.22 15.50 6.99
N ALA A 84 -0.93 14.19 7.05
CA ALA A 84 0.23 13.57 6.41
C ALA A 84 -0.11 12.72 5.17
N TRP A 85 -1.38 12.74 4.73
CA TRP A 85 -1.82 12.04 3.52
C TRP A 85 -1.26 12.66 2.23
N LYS A 86 -0.96 13.96 2.23
CA LYS A 86 -0.27 14.62 1.10
C LYS A 86 1.23 14.33 1.17
N VAL A 87 1.71 13.53 0.23
CA VAL A 87 3.14 13.26 0.11
C VAL A 87 3.87 14.54 -0.32
N PRO A 88 4.90 15.01 0.41
CA PRO A 88 5.66 16.18 0.02
C PRO A 88 6.29 16.02 -1.37
N ILE A 89 6.37 17.09 -2.16
CA ILE A 89 6.96 17.06 -3.51
C ILE A 89 8.39 16.49 -3.51
N THR A 90 9.17 16.79 -2.49
CA THR A 90 10.54 16.26 -2.32
C THR A 90 10.58 14.74 -2.19
N GLU A 91 9.56 14.16 -1.55
CA GLU A 91 9.40 12.73 -1.37
C GLU A 91 8.93 12.07 -2.67
N VAL A 92 8.02 12.71 -3.40
CA VAL A 92 7.63 12.31 -4.77
C VAL A 92 8.85 12.22 -5.68
N VAL A 93 9.73 13.23 -5.66
CA VAL A 93 10.95 13.26 -6.48
C VAL A 93 11.90 12.10 -6.14
N ARG A 94 12.08 11.77 -4.85
CA ARG A 94 12.91 10.62 -4.43
C ARG A 94 12.38 9.28 -4.95
N GLN A 95 11.08 9.17 -5.16
CA GLN A 95 10.44 7.94 -5.64
C GLN A 95 10.42 7.81 -7.16
N VAL A 96 10.78 8.85 -7.92
CA VAL A 96 10.74 8.84 -9.40
C VAL A 96 11.39 7.60 -10.03
N PRO A 97 12.60 7.15 -9.63
CA PRO A 97 13.19 5.95 -10.23
C PRO A 97 12.35 4.68 -10.00
N VAL A 98 11.71 4.55 -8.84
CA VAL A 98 10.85 3.41 -8.49
C VAL A 98 9.51 3.51 -9.21
N VAL A 99 8.90 4.71 -9.26
CA VAL A 99 7.69 5.03 -10.02
C VAL A 99 7.84 4.64 -11.49
N VAL A 100 8.96 5.01 -12.12
CA VAL A 100 9.25 4.66 -13.51
C VAL A 100 9.40 3.15 -13.70
N ARG A 101 10.03 2.44 -12.75
CA ARG A 101 10.17 0.97 -12.82
C ARG A 101 8.83 0.24 -12.62
N ALA A 102 7.99 0.70 -11.69
CA ALA A 102 6.70 0.11 -11.38
C ALA A 102 5.66 0.38 -12.48
N TYR A 103 5.51 1.63 -12.92
CA TYR A 103 4.44 2.01 -13.85
C TYR A 103 4.90 2.11 -15.31
N ARG A 104 6.21 2.23 -15.57
CA ARG A 104 6.78 2.31 -16.93
C ARG A 104 6.13 3.43 -17.76
N ARG A 105 5.67 3.15 -18.98
CA ARG A 105 4.93 4.12 -19.81
C ARG A 105 3.57 4.55 -19.23
N HIS A 106 3.11 3.94 -18.15
CA HIS A 106 1.82 4.23 -17.52
C HIS A 106 1.92 5.20 -16.33
N VAL A 107 3.08 5.84 -16.10
CA VAL A 107 3.27 6.81 -15.01
C VAL A 107 2.22 7.93 -15.03
N PHE A 108 1.93 8.54 -16.18
CA PHE A 108 0.90 9.58 -16.26
C PHE A 108 -0.51 9.10 -15.92
N ARG A 109 -0.81 7.82 -16.18
CA ARG A 109 -2.07 7.21 -15.75
C ARG A 109 -2.10 7.09 -14.23
N ALA A 110 -1.03 6.58 -13.63
CA ALA A 110 -0.94 6.46 -12.17
C ALA A 110 -1.06 7.83 -11.47
N LEU A 111 -0.40 8.85 -12.00
CA LEU A 111 -0.52 10.23 -11.51
C LEU A 111 -1.94 10.79 -11.68
N GLY A 112 -2.62 10.49 -12.80
CA GLY A 112 -4.00 10.91 -13.03
C GLY A 112 -4.98 10.29 -12.03
N VAL A 113 -4.78 9.01 -11.68
CA VAL A 113 -5.55 8.33 -10.63
C VAL A 113 -5.28 8.96 -9.27
N LEU A 114 -4.01 9.17 -8.91
CA LEU A 114 -3.64 9.80 -7.65
C LEU A 114 -4.29 11.18 -7.51
N ASN A 115 -4.15 12.06 -8.50
CA ASN A 115 -4.78 13.39 -8.50
C ASN A 115 -6.31 13.33 -8.31
N ARG A 116 -6.97 12.32 -8.89
CA ARG A 116 -8.42 12.12 -8.73
C ARG A 116 -8.78 11.67 -7.32
N MET A 117 -8.00 10.77 -6.75
CA MET A 117 -8.16 10.34 -5.35
C MET A 117 -7.94 11.53 -4.42
N GLU A 118 -6.84 12.26 -4.57
CA GLU A 118 -6.51 13.48 -3.80
C GLU A 118 -7.63 14.52 -3.83
N GLY A 119 -8.25 14.75 -5.00
CA GLY A 119 -9.36 15.68 -5.15
C GLY A 119 -10.66 15.27 -4.43
N CYS A 120 -10.78 14.01 -4.02
CA CYS A 120 -11.92 13.49 -3.26
C CYS A 120 -11.64 13.40 -1.75
N HIS A 121 -10.44 13.73 -1.27
CA HIS A 121 -10.14 13.64 0.16
C HIS A 121 -10.96 14.67 0.95
N PRO A 122 -11.55 14.27 2.10
CA PRO A 122 -12.16 15.19 3.03
C PRO A 122 -11.18 16.29 3.48
N HIS A 123 -11.70 17.48 3.76
CA HIS A 123 -10.90 18.59 4.25
C HIS A 123 -10.69 18.54 5.77
N GLU A 124 -11.54 17.79 6.48
CA GLU A 124 -11.45 17.58 7.91
C GLU A 124 -10.21 16.75 8.25
N PRO A 125 -9.54 17.01 9.39
CA PRO A 125 -8.40 16.19 9.83
C PRO A 125 -8.83 14.73 10.06
N HIS A 126 -8.21 13.79 9.35
CA HIS A 126 -8.53 12.36 9.44
C HIS A 126 -7.30 11.47 9.26
N TYR A 127 -7.34 10.28 9.87
CA TYR A 127 -6.46 9.19 9.47
C TYR A 127 -6.97 8.61 8.14
N TYR A 128 -6.07 8.28 7.24
CA TYR A 128 -6.41 7.70 5.95
C TYR A 128 -5.85 6.28 5.83
N LEU A 129 -6.74 5.30 5.64
CA LEU A 129 -6.35 3.93 5.32
C LEU A 129 -6.07 3.85 3.82
N GLU A 130 -4.79 3.85 3.47
CA GLU A 130 -4.37 3.80 2.07
C GLU A 130 -4.54 2.39 1.50
N VAL A 131 -4.10 1.38 2.26
CA VAL A 131 -4.10 -0.02 1.83
C VAL A 131 -4.31 -0.92 3.04
N ILE A 132 -5.14 -1.95 2.89
CA ILE A 132 -5.20 -3.11 3.78
C ILE A 132 -5.32 -4.38 2.94
N GLY A 133 -4.62 -5.44 3.32
CA GLY A 133 -4.68 -6.71 2.61
C GLY A 133 -4.11 -7.88 3.39
N THR A 134 -4.54 -9.08 3.01
CA THR A 134 -4.11 -10.37 3.58
C THR A 134 -3.64 -11.30 2.47
N ASP A 135 -2.67 -12.17 2.76
CA ASP A 135 -2.27 -13.26 1.86
C ASP A 135 -3.52 -14.14 1.63
N PRO A 136 -3.86 -14.44 0.37
CA PRO A 136 -5.06 -15.24 0.06
C PRO A 136 -4.90 -16.75 0.35
N ALA A 137 -3.71 -17.22 0.75
CA ALA A 137 -3.41 -18.62 1.01
C ALA A 137 -3.83 -19.11 2.40
#